data_AF-A0A1C2DS69-F1
#
_entry.id   AF-A0A1C2DS69-F1
#
_cell.length_a   1.000
_cell.length_b   1.000
_cell.length_c   1.000
_cell.angle_alpha   90.00
_cell.angle_beta   90.00
_cell.angle_gamma   90.00
#
_symmetry.space_group_name_H-M   'P 1'
#
loop_
_entity.id
_entity.type
_entity.pdbx_description
1 polymer ?
#
loop_
_entity_poly.entity_id
_entity_poly.type
_entity_poly.pdbx_seq_one_letter_code
_entity_poly.pdbx_strand_id
1 'polypeptide(L)'
;MNAPLAQTFADLTRPLMSMASHDRADRLGDTWRHALSGIREDIRFIGQYRKVIAEKDELLAGKWPRHSAAYVSACRTNLATTLKRYTARVRAITEAEQEMTALGIPFATSSDAWDAMAIANRRAA
;
A
#
# COMPACT_ATOMS: atom_id res chain seq x y z
N MET A 1 -10.94 15.81 49.67
CA MET A 1 -11.35 14.56 49.01
C MET A 1 -12.08 14.91 47.71
N ASN A 2 -11.38 14.98 46.58
CA ASN A 2 -11.95 15.32 45.24
C ASN A 2 -11.64 14.22 44.21
N ALA A 3 -11.71 12.94 44.61
CA ALA A 3 -11.46 11.80 43.73
C ALA A 3 -12.60 11.39 42.75
N PRO A 4 -13.90 11.70 42.96
CA PRO A 4 -14.95 11.07 42.15
C PRO A 4 -15.06 11.63 40.73
N LEU A 5 -14.84 12.93 40.52
CA LEU A 5 -14.93 13.56 39.19
C LEU A 5 -13.81 13.10 38.24
N ALA A 6 -12.59 12.92 38.75
CA ALA A 6 -11.45 12.43 37.97
C ALA A 6 -11.66 10.98 37.52
N GLN A 7 -12.22 10.13 38.40
CA GLN A 7 -12.52 8.74 38.09
C GLN A 7 -13.66 8.62 37.07
N THR A 8 -14.75 9.39 37.24
CA THR A 8 -15.86 9.42 36.27
C THR A 8 -15.41 9.91 34.89
N PHE A 9 -14.53 10.91 34.84
CA PHE A 9 -13.97 11.37 33.57
C PHE A 9 -13.05 10.33 32.92
N ALA A 10 -12.22 9.63 33.70
CA ALA A 10 -11.40 8.52 33.21
C ALA A 10 -12.24 7.36 32.67
N ASP A 11 -13.36 7.05 33.33
CA ASP A 11 -14.26 5.96 32.94
C ASP A 11 -15.07 6.29 31.67
N LEU A 12 -15.35 7.57 31.39
CA LEU A 12 -15.99 8.01 30.15
C LEU A 12 -15.01 8.21 28.99
N THR A 13 -13.77 8.62 29.27
CA THR A 13 -12.75 8.83 28.24
C THR A 13 -12.13 7.54 27.76
N ARG A 14 -12.02 6.50 28.60
CA ARG A 14 -11.43 5.20 28.23
C ARG A 14 -12.18 4.52 27.06
N PRO A 15 -13.53 4.41 27.04
CA PRO A 15 -14.27 3.89 25.90
C PRO A 15 -14.09 4.72 24.62
N LEU A 16 -14.11 6.05 24.74
CA LEU A 16 -13.94 6.95 23.59
C LEU A 16 -12.55 6.85 22.98
N MET A 17 -11.51 6.74 23.81
CA MET A 17 -10.12 6.53 23.36
C MET A 17 -9.94 5.14 22.74
N SER A 18 -10.61 4.11 23.29
CA SER A 18 -10.63 2.77 22.71
C SER A 18 -11.27 2.79 21.31
N MET A 19 -12.45 3.39 21.15
CA MET A 19 -13.12 3.49 19.85
C MET A 19 -12.29 4.29 18.83
N ALA A 20 -11.75 5.45 19.23
CA ALA A 20 -10.88 6.25 18.38
C ALA A 20 -9.60 5.49 17.95
N SER A 21 -9.11 4.60 18.81
CA SER A 21 -7.99 3.70 18.49
C SER A 21 -8.37 2.62 17.48
N HIS A 22 -9.57 2.04 17.57
CA HIS A 22 -10.06 1.06 16.58
C HIS A 22 -10.28 1.70 15.22
N ASP A 23 -10.94 2.87 15.19
CA ASP A 23 -11.11 3.64 13.95
C ASP A 23 -9.77 4.02 13.32
N ARG A 24 -8.75 4.28 14.13
CA ARG A 24 -7.38 4.55 13.65
C ARG A 24 -6.73 3.30 13.10
N ALA A 25 -6.84 2.16 13.79
CA ALA A 25 -6.29 0.90 13.33
C ALA A 25 -6.90 0.45 11.99
N ASP A 26 -8.22 0.62 11.83
CA ASP A 26 -8.92 0.28 10.58
C ASP A 26 -8.46 1.17 9.42
N ARG A 27 -8.37 2.49 9.64
CA ARG A 27 -7.87 3.43 8.62
C ARG A 27 -6.43 3.13 8.21
N LEU A 28 -5.57 2.76 9.16
CA LEU A 28 -4.19 2.36 8.88
C LEU A 28 -4.15 1.06 8.06
N GLY A 29 -4.94 0.06 8.46
CA GLY A 29 -5.07 -1.20 7.73
C GLY A 29 -5.57 -1.01 6.30
N ASP A 30 -6.56 -0.14 6.09
CA ASP A 30 -7.08 0.19 4.76
C ASP A 30 -6.04 0.91 3.91
N THR A 31 -5.35 1.89 4.47
CA THR A 31 -4.27 2.61 3.79
C THR A 31 -3.18 1.65 3.31
N TRP A 32 -2.75 0.74 4.19
CA TRP A 32 -1.76 -0.28 3.89
C TRP A 32 -2.24 -1.25 2.79
N ARG A 33 -3.46 -1.79 2.90
CA ARG A 33 -4.05 -2.68 1.88
C ARG A 33 -4.20 -2.02 0.52
N HIS A 34 -4.69 -0.78 0.47
CA HIS A 34 -4.87 -0.04 -0.77
C HIS A 34 -3.53 0.25 -1.45
N ALA A 35 -2.52 0.68 -0.69
CA ALA A 35 -1.20 0.94 -1.23
C ALA A 35 -0.52 -0.34 -1.76
N LEU A 36 -0.63 -1.46 -1.04
CA LEU A 36 -0.13 -2.77 -1.48
C LEU A 36 -0.80 -3.27 -2.77
N SER A 37 -2.13 -3.21 -2.83
CA SER A 37 -2.87 -3.62 -4.03
C SER A 37 -2.42 -2.81 -5.26
N GLY A 38 -2.21 -1.50 -5.08
CA GLY A 38 -1.72 -0.63 -6.12
C GLY A 38 -0.29 -0.93 -6.60
N ILE A 39 0.62 -1.32 -5.71
CA ILE A 39 2.02 -1.60 -6.06
C ILE A 39 2.13 -2.69 -7.13
N ARG A 40 1.32 -3.75 -7.02
CA ARG A 40 1.35 -4.86 -7.99
C ARG A 40 1.10 -4.36 -9.42
N GLU A 41 0.14 -3.47 -9.58
CA GLU A 41 -0.20 -2.88 -10.87
C GLU A 41 0.91 -1.96 -11.38
N ASP A 42 1.49 -1.13 -10.51
CA ASP A 42 2.61 -0.26 -10.88
C ASP A 42 3.82 -1.06 -11.36
N ILE A 43 4.20 -2.14 -10.65
CA ILE A 43 5.32 -3.02 -11.04
C ILE A 43 5.07 -3.61 -12.44
N ARG A 44 3.85 -4.10 -12.70
CA ARG A 44 3.46 -4.64 -14.01
C ARG A 44 3.63 -3.59 -15.11
N PHE A 45 3.10 -2.39 -14.91
CA PHE A 45 3.17 -1.33 -15.92
C PHE A 45 4.59 -0.80 -16.12
N ILE A 46 5.38 -0.65 -15.04
CA ILE A 46 6.80 -0.29 -15.14
C ILE A 46 7.54 -1.30 -16.02
N GLY A 47 7.34 -2.60 -15.80
CA GLY A 47 7.91 -3.65 -16.64
C GLY A 47 7.52 -3.52 -18.10
N GLN A 48 6.22 -3.31 -18.37
CA GLN A 48 5.71 -3.17 -19.74
C GLN A 48 6.26 -1.93 -20.44
N TYR A 49 6.29 -0.77 -19.79
CA TYR A 49 6.82 0.45 -20.40
C TYR A 49 8.32 0.36 -20.65
N ARG A 50 9.08 -0.22 -19.72
CA ARG A 50 10.51 -0.49 -19.91
C ARG A 50 10.76 -1.38 -21.12
N LYS A 51 9.95 -2.43 -21.28
CA LYS A 51 10.01 -3.34 -22.44
C LYS A 51 9.80 -2.56 -23.75
N VAL A 52 8.70 -1.81 -23.87
CA VAL A 52 8.41 -1.02 -25.08
C VAL A 52 9.54 -0.03 -25.41
N ILE A 53 10.11 0.62 -24.39
CA ILE A 53 11.21 1.58 -24.57
C ILE A 53 12.50 0.88 -25.02
N ALA A 54 12.78 -0.33 -24.52
CA ALA A 54 13.92 -1.13 -24.94
C ALA A 54 13.76 -1.64 -26.39
N GLU A 55 12.53 -2.02 -26.75
CA GLU A 55 12.16 -2.51 -28.08
C GLU A 55 11.96 -1.38 -29.11
N LYS A 56 12.31 -0.12 -28.79
CA LYS A 56 11.96 1.07 -29.61
C LYS A 56 12.55 1.03 -31.03
N ASP A 57 13.70 0.40 -31.20
CA ASP A 57 14.43 0.33 -32.48
C ASP A 57 14.21 -1.04 -33.17
N GLU A 58 13.41 -1.93 -32.56
CA GLU A 58 13.10 -3.23 -33.15
C GLU A 58 12.16 -3.10 -34.34
N LEU A 59 12.35 -3.96 -35.34
CA LEU A 59 11.54 -3.99 -36.56
C LEU A 59 10.76 -5.30 -36.67
N LEU A 60 9.46 -5.20 -36.93
CA LEU A 60 8.61 -6.30 -37.39
C LEU A 60 9.00 -6.66 -38.82
N ALA A 61 9.31 -7.95 -39.02
CA ALA A 61 9.75 -8.51 -40.30
C ALA A 61 10.90 -7.72 -40.98
N GLY A 62 11.73 -7.04 -40.17
CA GLY A 62 12.85 -6.22 -40.66
C GLY A 62 12.45 -4.94 -41.42
N LYS A 63 11.17 -4.57 -41.44
CA LYS A 63 10.66 -3.47 -42.29
C LYS A 63 9.93 -2.38 -41.53
N TRP A 64 9.16 -2.74 -40.50
CA TRP A 64 8.27 -1.80 -39.81
C TRP A 64 8.66 -1.66 -38.35
N PRO A 65 8.71 -0.45 -37.77
CA PRO A 65 8.93 -0.31 -36.34
C PRO A 65 7.95 -1.15 -35.54
N ARG A 66 8.45 -1.90 -34.56
CA ARG A 66 7.64 -2.73 -33.66
C ARG A 66 6.66 -1.88 -32.84
N HIS A 67 7.08 -0.68 -32.50
CA HIS A 67 6.29 0.32 -31.78
C HIS A 67 6.34 1.64 -32.53
N SER A 68 5.23 2.38 -32.56
CA SER A 68 5.25 3.73 -33.14
C SER A 68 6.05 4.69 -32.25
N ALA A 69 6.69 5.70 -32.85
CA ALA A 69 7.45 6.69 -32.09
C ALA A 69 6.57 7.44 -31.07
N ALA A 70 5.31 7.71 -31.42
CA ALA A 70 4.33 8.31 -30.51
C ALA A 70 4.03 7.40 -29.31
N TYR A 71 3.88 6.10 -29.53
CA TYR A 71 3.65 5.13 -28.46
C TYR A 71 4.87 5.00 -27.53
N VAL A 72 6.08 4.91 -28.09
CA VAL A 72 7.33 4.89 -27.31
C VAL A 72 7.46 6.15 -26.45
N SER A 73 7.14 7.33 -27.01
CA SER A 73 7.14 8.60 -26.27
C SER A 73 6.13 8.59 -25.12
N ALA A 74 4.89 8.14 -25.37
CA ALA A 74 3.88 7.98 -24.33
C ALA A 74 4.33 7.01 -23.23
N CYS A 75 4.97 5.89 -23.57
CA CYS A 75 5.52 4.96 -22.59
C CYS A 75 6.61 5.59 -21.72
N ARG A 76 7.45 6.50 -22.23
CA ARG A 76 8.45 7.22 -21.42
C ARG A 76 7.78 8.12 -20.38
N THR A 77 6.78 8.88 -20.80
CA THR A 77 5.99 9.74 -19.90
C THR A 77 5.26 8.91 -18.85
N ASN A 78 4.59 7.84 -19.27
CA ASN A 78 3.85 6.96 -18.38
C ASN A 78 4.75 6.21 -17.40
N LEU A 79 5.96 5.81 -17.82
CA LEU A 79 6.96 5.22 -16.94
C LEU A 79 7.35 6.19 -15.82
N ALA A 80 7.66 7.44 -16.16
CA ALA A 80 8.01 8.45 -15.17
C ALA A 80 6.87 8.70 -14.16
N THR A 81 5.64 8.84 -14.64
CA THR A 81 4.45 9.01 -13.79
C THR A 81 4.21 7.79 -12.90
N THR A 82 4.34 6.59 -13.45
CA THR A 82 4.12 5.33 -12.71
C THR A 82 5.19 5.12 -11.65
N LEU A 83 6.45 5.46 -11.92
CA LEU A 83 7.53 5.41 -10.92
C LEU A 83 7.28 6.37 -9.75
N LYS A 84 6.76 7.58 -10.01
CA LYS A 84 6.36 8.51 -8.95
C LYS A 84 5.24 7.93 -8.08
N ARG A 85 4.22 7.33 -8.71
CA ARG A 85 3.12 6.68 -7.97
C ARG A 85 3.59 5.46 -7.17
N TYR A 86 4.46 4.64 -7.76
CA TYR A 86 5.06 3.48 -7.09
C TYR A 86 5.84 3.89 -5.84
N THR A 87 6.73 4.88 -5.96
CA THR A 87 7.52 5.37 -4.82
C THR A 87 6.65 5.99 -3.73
N ALA A 88 5.60 6.72 -4.09
CA ALA A 88 4.62 7.22 -3.13
C ALA A 88 3.88 6.09 -2.39
N ARG A 89 3.53 5.00 -3.08
CA ARG A 89 2.89 3.83 -2.45
C ARG A 89 3.86 3.06 -1.55
N VAL A 90 5.11 2.87 -1.95
CA VAL A 90 6.15 2.26 -1.10
C VAL A 90 6.32 3.07 0.19
N ARG A 91 6.34 4.40 0.08
CA ARG A 91 6.38 5.29 1.24
C ARG A 91 5.16 5.12 2.14
N ALA A 92 3.96 5.15 1.58
CA ALA A 92 2.72 5.00 2.35
C ALA A 92 2.64 3.65 3.08
N ILE A 93 3.10 2.56 2.45
CA ILE A 93 3.20 1.25 3.10
C ILE A 93 4.18 1.31 4.27
N THR A 94 5.38 1.85 4.04
CA THR A 94 6.42 1.93 5.07
C THR A 94 5.95 2.75 6.27
N GLU A 95 5.31 3.89 6.03
CA GLU A 95 4.76 4.76 7.07
C GLU A 95 3.64 4.05 7.85
N ALA A 96 2.73 3.36 7.14
CA ALA A 96 1.66 2.60 7.78
C ALA A 96 2.20 1.41 8.61
N GLU A 97 3.21 0.70 8.12
CA GLU A 97 3.86 -0.41 8.84
C GLU A 97 4.59 0.06 10.09
N GLN A 98 5.28 1.20 10.03
CA GLN A 98 5.90 1.82 11.19
C GLN A 98 4.87 2.19 12.26
N GLU A 99 3.75 2.79 11.84
CA GLU A 99 2.69 3.19 12.75
C GLU A 99 1.96 1.98 13.34
N MET A 100 1.63 0.97 12.52
CA MET A 100 1.04 -0.28 12.99
C MET A 100 1.97 -1.00 13.97
N THR A 101 3.27 -1.03 13.71
CA THR A 101 4.28 -1.58 14.65
C THR A 101 4.27 -0.83 15.98
N ALA A 102 4.27 0.50 15.96
CA ALA A 102 4.25 1.32 17.17
C ALA A 102 2.97 1.12 18.01
N LEU A 103 1.85 0.82 17.35
CA LEU A 103 0.56 0.55 17.98
C LEU A 103 0.34 -0.93 18.33
N GLY A 104 1.30 -1.82 18.01
CA GLY A 104 1.16 -3.27 18.22
C GLY A 104 0.07 -3.91 17.34
N ILE A 105 -0.31 -3.27 16.24
CA ILE A 105 -1.28 -3.79 15.27
C ILE A 105 -0.56 -4.82 14.40
N PRO A 106 -1.02 -6.08 14.36
CA PRO A 106 -0.39 -7.08 13.52
C PRO A 106 -0.72 -6.83 12.05
N PHE A 107 0.29 -6.99 11.19
CA PHE A 107 0.15 -6.96 9.73
C PHE A 107 1.03 -8.05 9.12
N ALA A 108 0.69 -8.47 7.90
CA ALA A 108 1.42 -9.54 7.25
C ALA A 108 2.73 -9.00 6.65
N THR A 109 3.87 -9.50 7.15
CA THR A 109 5.22 -9.07 6.72
C THR A 109 5.71 -9.77 5.45
N SER A 110 5.02 -10.81 5.01
CA SER A 110 5.29 -11.56 3.77
C SER A 110 3.99 -12.14 3.23
N SER A 111 3.97 -12.61 1.98
CA SER A 111 2.80 -13.31 1.40
C SER A 111 2.39 -14.54 2.21
N ASP A 112 3.34 -15.25 2.79
CA ASP A 112 3.10 -16.48 3.56
C ASP A 112 2.45 -16.19 4.93
N ALA A 113 2.63 -14.97 5.45
CA ALA A 113 2.05 -14.54 6.72
C ALA A 113 0.53 -14.28 6.63
N TRP A 114 -0.04 -14.16 5.42
CA TRP A 114 -1.47 -13.89 5.23
C TRP A 114 -2.33 -15.07 5.69
N ASP A 115 -1.92 -16.29 5.37
CA ASP A 115 -2.61 -17.52 5.77
C ASP A 115 -2.54 -17.74 7.28
N ALA A 116 -1.39 -17.44 7.90
CA ALA A 116 -1.20 -17.54 9.34
C ALA A 116 -2.09 -16.56 10.12
N MET A 117 -2.21 -15.31 9.65
CA MET A 117 -3.09 -14.31 10.26
C MET A 117 -4.58 -14.65 10.11
N ALA A 118 -4.99 -15.16 8.95
CA ALA A 118 -6.37 -15.59 8.71
C ALA A 118 -6.80 -16.74 9.63
N ILE A 119 -5.86 -17.61 10.02
CA ILE A 119 -6.10 -18.70 10.98
C ILE A 119 -6.15 -18.16 12.42
N ALA A 120 -5.26 -17.22 12.77
CA ALA A 120 -5.22 -16.62 14.11
C ALA A 120 -6.51 -15.86 14.44
N ASN A 121 -7.02 -15.04 13.52
CA ASN A 121 -8.23 -14.25 13.74
C ASN A 121 -9.51 -15.10 13.85
N ARG A 122 -9.54 -16.29 13.22
CA ARG A 122 -10.67 -17.25 13.37
C ARG A 122 -10.67 -18.00 14.70
N ARG A 123 -9.54 -18.04 15.42
CA ARG A 123 -9.43 -18.71 16.73
C ARG A 123 -9.67 -17.75 17.90
N ALA A 124 -9.69 -16.44 17.65
CA ALA A 124 -9.94 -15.40 18.63
C ALA A 124 -11.39 -14.90 18.66
N ALA A 125 -12.24 -15.41 17.76
CA ALA A 125 -13.69 -15.17 17.69
C ALA A 125 -14.45 -16.40 18.19
#